data_AF-A0A7L4GRU5-F1
#
_entry.id   AF-A0A7L4GRU5-F1
#
_cell.length_a   1.000
_cell.length_b   1.000
_cell.length_c   1.000
_cell.angle_alpha   90.00
_cell.angle_beta   90.00
_cell.angle_gamma   90.00
#
_symmetry.space_group_name_H-M   'P 1'
#
loop_
_entity.id
_entity.type
_entity.pdbx_description
1 polymer ?
#
loop_
_entity_poly.entity_id
_entity_poly.type
_entity_poly.pdbx_seq_one_letter_code
_entity_poly.pdbx_strand_id
1 'polypeptide(L)'
;RDEIAGCLEKAYEKILFSEAARVLFFPNAKKMAEYAKKRGWVLGGDDYYGFSRRQQKAEEATIPSTQLAQQVIEYARQLEMIV
;
A
#
# COMPACT_ATOMS: atom_id res chain seq x y z
N ARG A 1 9.37 15.14 0.21
CA ARG A 1 8.29 15.13 -0.81
C ARG A 1 8.01 13.70 -1.26
N ASP A 2 9.04 12.89 -1.52
CA ASP A 2 8.88 11.47 -1.90
C ASP A 2 8.16 10.62 -0.84
N GLU A 3 8.40 10.85 0.45
CA GLU A 3 7.66 10.17 1.53
C GLU A 3 6.18 10.55 1.58
N ILE A 4 5.86 11.83 1.35
CA ILE A 4 4.47 12.32 1.30
C ILE A 4 3.76 11.72 0.09
N ALA A 5 4.43 11.66 -1.06
CA ALA A 5 3.92 11.00 -2.26
C ALA A 5 3.69 9.49 -2.03
N GLY A 6 4.64 8.80 -1.38
CA GLY A 6 4.48 7.39 -1.03
C GLY A 6 3.37 7.13 -0.01
N CYS A 7 3.12 8.07 0.91
CA CYS A 7 1.98 8.02 1.82
C CYS A 7 0.66 8.24 1.08
N LEU A 8 0.62 9.19 0.14
CA LEU A 8 -0.54 9.46 -0.71
C LEU A 8 -0.94 8.24 -1.55
N GLU A 9 0.04 7.59 -2.19
CA GLU A 9 -0.16 6.36 -2.97
C GLU A 9 -0.73 5.21 -2.12
N LYS A 10 -0.43 5.18 -0.82
CA LYS A 10 -0.92 4.15 0.12
C LYS A 10 -2.28 4.50 0.72
N ALA A 11 -2.55 5.78 0.95
CA ALA A 11 -3.74 6.26 1.64
C ALA A 11 -4.94 6.46 0.70
N TYR A 12 -4.69 6.80 -0.57
CA TYR A 12 -5.73 7.12 -1.53
C TYR A 12 -5.73 6.15 -2.71
N GLU A 13 -6.92 5.77 -3.18
CA GLU A 13 -7.10 5.00 -4.41
C GLU A 13 -7.13 5.91 -5.65
N LYS A 14 -7.63 7.14 -5.47
CA LYS A 14 -7.56 8.21 -6.45
C LYS A 14 -7.43 9.56 -5.77
N ILE A 15 -6.75 10.51 -6.41
CA ILE A 15 -6.62 11.89 -5.93
C ILE A 15 -6.76 12.87 -7.09
N LEU A 16 -7.41 14.02 -6.85
CA LEU A 16 -7.45 15.11 -7.84
C LEU A 16 -6.07 15.74 -8.03
N PHE A 17 -5.82 16.24 -9.24
CA PHE A 17 -4.63 17.00 -9.58
C PHE A 17 -4.42 18.22 -8.67
N SER A 18 -5.48 18.98 -8.40
CA SER A 18 -5.44 20.16 -7.51
C SER A 18 -5.01 19.81 -6.08
N GLU A 19 -5.54 18.71 -5.55
CA GLU A 19 -5.33 18.27 -4.18
C GLU A 19 -3.92 17.71 -4.02
N ALA A 20 -3.47 16.90 -4.97
CA ALA A 20 -2.10 16.41 -4.99
C ALA A 20 -1.08 17.55 -5.14
N ALA A 21 -1.37 18.58 -5.94
CA ALA A 21 -0.52 19.77 -6.05
C ALA A 21 -0.41 20.54 -4.72
N ARG A 22 -1.53 20.66 -3.99
CA ARG A 22 -1.57 21.30 -2.66
C ARG A 22 -0.79 20.50 -1.62
N VAL A 23 -1.03 19.19 -1.53
CA VAL A 23 -0.38 18.31 -0.52
C VAL A 23 1.12 18.18 -0.76
N LEU A 24 1.57 18.17 -2.02
CA LEU A 24 3.00 18.12 -2.37
C LEU A 24 3.67 19.50 -2.40
N PHE A 25 2.90 20.57 -2.14
CA PHE A 25 3.34 21.96 -2.15
C PHE A 25 3.99 22.38 -3.47
N PHE A 26 3.36 22.02 -4.60
CA PHE A 26 3.82 22.46 -5.91
C PHE A 26 3.17 23.82 -6.27
N PRO A 27 3.99 24.85 -6.58
CA PRO A 27 3.46 26.15 -6.99
C PRO A 27 3.00 26.20 -8.45
N ASN A 28 3.33 25.19 -9.25
CA ASN A 28 3.03 25.17 -10.68
C ASN A 28 2.58 23.76 -11.10
N ALA A 29 1.46 23.71 -11.84
CA ALA A 29 0.89 22.50 -12.41
C ALA A 29 1.90 21.72 -13.27
N LYS A 30 2.78 22.43 -14.01
CA LYS A 30 3.80 21.77 -14.85
C LYS A 30 4.79 20.91 -14.05
N LYS A 31 5.25 21.42 -12.90
CA LYS A 31 6.19 20.69 -12.02
C LYS A 31 5.52 19.48 -11.37
N MET A 32 4.24 19.59 -11.07
CA MET A 32 3.44 18.49 -10.55
C MET A 32 3.28 17.39 -11.61
N ALA A 33 2.96 17.75 -12.85
CA ALA A 33 2.82 16.81 -13.97
C ALA A 33 4.15 16.09 -14.29
N GLU A 34 5.29 16.79 -14.25
CA GLU A 34 6.61 16.17 -14.38
C GLU A 34 6.89 15.17 -13.25
N TYR A 35 6.52 15.53 -12.02
CA TYR A 35 6.68 14.67 -10.85
C TYR A 35 5.81 13.41 -10.95
N ALA A 36 4.55 13.58 -11.36
CA ALA A 36 3.63 12.48 -11.64
C ALA A 36 4.19 11.53 -12.71
N LYS A 37 4.74 12.06 -13.81
CA LYS A 37 5.42 11.25 -14.84
C LYS A 37 6.62 10.47 -14.29
N LYS A 38 7.47 11.12 -13.48
CA LYS A 38 8.63 10.47 -12.85
C LYS A 38 8.23 9.30 -11.94
N ARG A 39 7.08 9.41 -11.28
CA ARG A 39 6.49 8.38 -10.40
C ARG A 39 5.61 7.36 -11.13
N GLY A 40 5.32 7.57 -12.41
CA GLY A 40 4.43 6.69 -13.19
C GLY A 40 2.94 6.85 -12.87
N TRP A 41 2.53 7.99 -12.29
CA TRP A 41 1.12 8.27 -12.03
C TRP A 41 0.41 8.57 -13.36
N VAL A 42 -0.71 7.89 -13.60
CA VAL A 42 -1.52 8.08 -14.80
C VAL A 42 -2.63 9.08 -14.49
N LEU A 43 -2.70 10.15 -15.29
CA LEU A 43 -3.79 11.12 -15.22
C LEU A 43 -4.97 10.59 -16.04
N GLY A 44 -6.09 10.32 -15.38
CA GLY A 44 -7.36 10.00 -16.04
C GLY A 44 -8.02 11.22 -16.67
N GLY A 45 -9.04 11.00 -17.50
CA GLY A 45 -9.74 12.07 -18.24
C GLY A 45 -10.49 13.11 -17.39
N ASP A 46 -10.53 12.94 -16.07
CA ASP A 46 -11.24 13.81 -15.11
C ASP A 46 -10.24 14.50 -14.14
N ASP A 47 -8.96 14.64 -14.54
CA ASP A 47 -7.88 15.21 -13.71
C ASP A 47 -7.61 14.44 -12.39
N TYR A 48 -7.92 13.14 -12.35
CA TYR A 48 -7.57 12.27 -11.23
C TYR A 48 -6.33 11.45 -11.53
N TYR A 49 -5.45 11.33 -10.54
CA TYR A 49 -4.44 10.28 -10.50
C TYR A 49 -5.03 9.03 -9.88
N GLY A 50 -5.02 7.94 -10.64
CA GLY A 50 -5.37 6.61 -10.15
C GLY A 50 -4.14 5.96 -9.53
N PHE A 51 -4.20 5.67 -8.24
CA PHE A 51 -3.26 4.78 -7.59
C PHE A 51 -3.90 3.41 -7.62
N SER A 52 -3.41 2.56 -8.53
CA SER A 52 -3.79 1.16 -8.47
C SER A 52 -3.23 0.66 -7.13
N ARG A 53 -4.10 0.61 -6.12
CA ARG A 53 -3.84 -0.12 -4.90
C ARG A 53 -3.44 -1.48 -5.45
N ARG A 54 -2.16 -1.84 -5.33
CA ARG A 54 -1.89 -3.24 -5.01
C ARG A 54 -2.73 -3.40 -3.77
N GLN A 55 -3.96 -3.87 -3.96
CA GLN A 55 -4.56 -4.82 -3.07
C GLN A 55 -3.41 -5.81 -2.86
N GLN A 56 -2.56 -5.53 -1.88
CA GLN A 56 -2.41 -6.47 -0.80
C GLN A 56 -3.85 -6.71 -0.39
N LYS A 57 -4.45 -7.62 -1.14
CA LYS A 57 -5.57 -8.40 -0.71
C LYS A 57 -5.16 -8.75 0.70
N ALA A 58 -5.82 -8.11 1.65
CA ALA A 58 -6.03 -8.71 2.95
C ALA A 58 -6.95 -9.94 2.79
N GLU A 59 -7.28 -10.36 1.56
CA GLU A 59 -7.51 -11.75 1.19
C GLU A 59 -6.13 -12.44 1.24
N GLU A 60 -5.76 -13.21 2.22
CA GLU A 60 -6.57 -14.03 3.09
C GLU A 60 -5.88 -14.01 4.44
N ALA A 61 -6.39 -13.21 5.38
CA ALA A 61 -6.24 -13.56 6.78
C ALA A 61 -7.11 -14.79 7.09
N THR A 62 -6.97 -15.86 6.31
CA THR A 62 -7.27 -17.20 6.82
C THR A 62 -6.28 -17.35 7.97
N ILE A 63 -6.80 -17.33 9.19
CA ILE A 63 -6.01 -17.69 10.38
C ILE A 63 -5.19 -18.92 9.97
N PRO A 64 -3.85 -18.89 10.03
CA PRO A 64 -3.02 -19.96 9.50
C PRO A 64 -3.16 -21.19 10.40
N SER A 65 -4.30 -21.87 10.26
CA SER A 65 -4.75 -22.97 11.10
C SER A 65 -3.82 -24.16 10.99
N THR A 66 -3.22 -24.35 9.81
CA THR A 66 -2.17 -25.34 9.56
C THR A 66 -0.88 -25.03 10.33
N GLN A 67 -0.43 -23.78 10.36
CA GLN A 67 0.75 -23.37 11.12
C GLN A 67 0.51 -23.52 12.63
N LEU A 68 -0.65 -23.07 13.12
CA LEU A 68 -1.04 -23.24 14.53
C LEU A 68 -1.12 -24.72 14.93
N ALA A 69 -1.72 -25.58 14.10
CA ALA A 69 -1.82 -27.01 14.37
C ALA A 69 -0.43 -27.67 14.42
N GLN A 70 0.48 -27.32 13.50
CA GLN A 70 1.86 -27.81 13.52
C GLN A 70 2.58 -27.39 14.80
N GLN A 71 2.46 -26.12 15.20
CA GLN A 71 3.04 -25.61 16.43
C GLN A 71 2.54 -26.37 17.66
N VAL A 72 1.23 -26.62 17.77
CA VAL A 72 0.65 -27.38 18.91
C VAL A 72 1.18 -28.81 18.96
N ILE A 73 1.31 -29.48 17.82
CA ILE A 73 1.88 -30.84 17.75
C ILE A 73 3.36 -30.85 18.18
N GLU A 74 4.14 -29.87 17.72
CA GLU A 74 5.55 -29.74 18.10
C GLU A 74 5.73 -29.45 19.59
N TYR A 75 4.93 -28.55 20.15
CA TYR A 75 4.91 -28.26 21.59
C TYR A 75 4.55 -29.51 22.40
N ALA A 76 3.52 -30.26 21.99
CA ALA A 76 3.15 -31.51 22.66
C ALA A 76 4.29 -32.55 22.62
N ARG A 77 4.93 -32.74 21.46
CA ARG A 77 6.08 -33.65 21.31
C ARG A 77 7.26 -33.24 22.20
N GLN A 78 7.57 -31.94 22.28
CA GLN A 78 8.65 -31.46 23.13
C GLN A 78 8.36 -31.71 24.61
N LEU A 79 7.13 -31.48 25.07
CA LEU A 79 6.71 -31.73 26.45
C LEU A 79 6.73 -33.23 26.81
N GLU A 80 6.36 -34.12 25.88
CA GLU A 80 6.47 -35.56 26.11
C GLU A 80 7.92 -36.07 26.14
N MET A 81 8.87 -35.39 25.48
CA MET A 81 10.28 -35.78 25.46
C MET A 81 11.02 -35.46 26.77
N ILE A 82 10.46 -34.57 27.61
CA ILE A 82 11.03 -34.18 28.91
C ILE A 82 10.48 -34.98 30.09
N VAL A 83 9.47 -35.84 29.86
CA VAL A 83 8.91 -36.79 30.85
C VAL A 83 9.61 -38.13 30.72
#